data_AF-A0A8P4GG45-F1
#
_entry.id   AF-A0A8P4GG45-F1
#
_cell.length_a   1.000
_cell.length_b   1.000
_cell.length_c   1.000
_cell.angle_alpha   90.00
_cell.angle_beta   90.00
_cell.angle_gamma   90.00
#
_symmetry.space_group_name_H-M   'P 1'
#
loop_
_entity.id
_entity.type
_entity.pdbx_description
1 polymer ?
#
loop_
_entity_poly.entity_id
_entity_poly.type
_entity_poly.pdbx_seq_one_letter_code
_entity_poly.pdbx_strand_id
1 'polypeptide(L)'
;MSEDTNVNSLTDVSDAHAANNRFTHRLIIRDRLRAFDADMFQVLGGRSVQAARLLAPRSAVIVEAVRGRKSRTDPVAKSKEGRIKVPSQVDPVEMVVLKERYSEYQLLMSALRLEFKEEVLQKKYEEETGSLAEERTRQEVEEHRALMDWNNRENLRLLKLRILRVQKEKEEAEYKQLEADIQQEQDEQEFLKEKEREILQLQEEAKNFITLENLDQRIEEALDSPKNYNFALDKQGRVVKKTILQ
;
A
#
# COMPACT_ATOMS: atom_id res chain seq x y z
N MET A 1 39.75 -46.93 -34.20
CA MET A 1 40.00 -46.49 -35.58
C MET A 1 39.09 -45.30 -35.79
N SER A 2 39.58 -44.10 -35.47
CA SER A 2 40.19 -43.15 -36.42
C SER A 2 39.11 -42.52 -37.29
N GLU A 3 38.70 -41.28 -36.97
CA GLU A 3 39.02 -40.04 -37.73
C GLU A 3 38.19 -39.94 -39.01
N ASP A 4 37.68 -38.83 -39.52
CA ASP A 4 37.62 -37.39 -39.22
C ASP A 4 36.80 -36.85 -40.42
N THR A 5 35.80 -35.99 -40.34
CA THR A 5 35.91 -34.52 -40.39
C THR A 5 34.54 -34.01 -40.86
N ASN A 6 33.90 -33.10 -40.12
CA ASN A 6 33.16 -32.00 -40.76
C ASN A 6 33.00 -30.85 -39.77
N VAL A 7 34.07 -30.07 -39.64
CA VAL A 7 34.09 -28.75 -39.03
C VAL A 7 34.12 -27.78 -40.20
N ASN A 8 33.03 -27.02 -40.42
CA ASN A 8 33.01 -25.67 -40.99
C ASN A 8 31.60 -25.31 -41.51
N SER A 9 30.84 -24.52 -40.73
CA SER A 9 29.90 -23.52 -41.27
C SER A 9 29.22 -22.66 -40.19
N LEU A 10 29.92 -22.28 -39.11
CA LEU A 10 29.29 -21.52 -38.01
C LEU A 10 30.08 -20.29 -37.55
N THR A 11 30.82 -19.66 -38.46
CA THR A 11 31.60 -18.45 -38.18
C THR A 11 31.30 -17.24 -39.07
N ASP A 12 30.33 -17.30 -39.98
CA ASP A 12 30.06 -16.16 -40.89
C ASP A 12 28.81 -15.33 -40.56
N VAL A 13 28.09 -15.63 -39.47
CA VAL A 13 26.87 -14.87 -39.08
C VAL A 13 27.10 -13.95 -37.88
N SER A 14 28.15 -14.15 -37.07
CA SER A 14 28.44 -13.28 -35.92
C SER A 14 29.08 -11.95 -36.31
N ASP A 15 29.84 -11.92 -37.40
CA ASP A 15 30.66 -10.74 -37.74
C ASP A 15 29.88 -9.68 -38.52
N ALA A 16 28.82 -10.08 -39.22
CA ALA A 16 27.91 -9.14 -39.91
C ALA A 16 27.02 -8.35 -38.92
N HIS A 17 26.72 -8.90 -37.74
CA HIS A 17 25.96 -8.18 -36.70
C HIS A 17 26.82 -7.25 -35.83
N ALA A 18 28.12 -7.53 -35.68
CA ALA A 18 29.04 -6.66 -34.94
C ALA A 18 29.43 -5.39 -35.73
N ALA A 19 29.51 -5.48 -37.06
CA ALA A 19 29.84 -4.33 -37.92
C ALA A 19 28.66 -3.32 -38.03
N ASN A 20 27.42 -3.81 -38.06
CA ASN A 20 26.23 -2.95 -38.08
C ASN A 20 25.98 -2.20 -36.76
N ASN A 21 26.51 -2.68 -35.62
CA ASN A 21 26.31 -2.04 -34.33
C ASN A 21 27.31 -0.92 -34.01
N ARG A 22 28.47 -0.89 -34.70
CA ARG A 22 29.49 0.17 -34.52
C ARG A 22 29.22 1.40 -35.38
N PHE A 23 28.56 1.25 -36.52
CA PHE A 23 28.14 2.38 -37.37
C PHE A 23 26.85 3.06 -36.86
N THR A 24 25.90 2.29 -36.32
CA THR A 24 24.67 2.83 -35.74
C THR A 24 24.95 3.62 -34.45
N HIS A 25 25.85 3.17 -33.58
CA HIS A 25 26.20 3.91 -32.37
C HIS A 25 26.89 5.26 -32.65
N ARG A 26 27.72 5.36 -33.70
CA ARG A 26 28.44 6.61 -34.01
C ARG A 26 27.52 7.68 -34.64
N LEU A 27 26.48 7.26 -35.38
CA LEU A 27 25.41 8.16 -35.84
C LEU A 27 24.47 8.56 -34.69
N ILE A 28 24.08 7.62 -33.82
CA ILE A 28 23.22 7.90 -32.67
C ILE A 28 23.89 8.86 -31.68
N ILE A 29 25.21 8.77 -31.47
CA ILE A 29 25.95 9.70 -30.59
C ILE A 29 26.03 11.11 -31.21
N ARG A 30 26.20 11.25 -32.54
CA ARG A 30 26.22 12.57 -33.21
C ARG A 30 24.85 13.24 -33.25
N ASP A 31 23.78 12.47 -33.46
CA ASP A 31 22.41 13.00 -33.45
C ASP A 31 21.93 13.28 -32.02
N ARG A 32 22.37 12.50 -31.02
CA ARG A 32 22.15 12.83 -29.60
C ARG A 32 22.93 14.07 -29.15
N LEU A 33 24.14 14.31 -29.63
CA LEU A 33 24.88 15.53 -29.26
C LEU A 33 24.20 16.83 -29.75
N ARG A 34 23.45 16.79 -30.87
CA ARG A 34 22.60 17.91 -31.30
C ARG A 34 21.29 18.01 -30.49
N ALA A 35 20.71 16.89 -30.06
CA ALA A 35 19.51 16.88 -29.22
C ALA A 35 19.79 17.26 -27.75
N PHE A 36 20.94 16.88 -27.20
CA PHE A 36 21.33 17.17 -25.81
C PHE A 36 21.57 18.66 -25.55
N ASP A 37 22.04 19.41 -26.56
CA ASP A 37 22.17 20.87 -26.45
C ASP A 37 20.81 21.57 -26.43
N ALA A 38 19.74 20.94 -26.94
CA ALA A 38 18.37 21.46 -26.87
C ALA A 38 17.63 21.09 -25.56
N ASP A 39 17.92 19.93 -24.97
CA ASP A 39 17.19 19.43 -23.80
C ASP A 39 17.80 19.86 -22.45
N MET A 40 19.13 20.02 -22.34
CA MET A 40 19.77 20.42 -21.07
C MET A 40 19.54 21.90 -20.69
N PHE A 41 19.10 22.75 -21.63
CA PHE A 41 18.80 24.17 -21.38
C PHE A 41 17.30 24.52 -21.39
N GLN A 42 16.40 23.53 -21.45
CA GLN A 42 14.95 23.75 -21.38
C GLN A 42 14.37 23.82 -19.96
N VAL A 43 15.18 23.64 -18.92
CA VAL A 43 14.71 23.54 -17.53
C VAL A 43 14.53 24.90 -16.83
N LEU A 44 14.95 26.02 -17.42
CA LEU A 44 14.84 27.36 -16.79
C LEU A 44 14.10 28.40 -17.65
N GLY A 45 13.11 27.96 -18.45
CA GLY A 45 12.38 28.81 -19.39
C GLY A 45 10.87 28.61 -19.38
N GLY A 46 10.19 28.99 -18.30
CA GLY A 46 8.85 29.59 -18.36
C GLY A 46 7.65 28.80 -18.91
N ARG A 47 7.64 27.45 -18.89
CA ARG A 47 6.48 26.64 -19.33
C ARG A 47 5.72 25.88 -18.23
N SER A 48 6.22 25.83 -17.00
CA SER A 48 5.60 25.06 -15.91
C SER A 48 4.32 25.67 -15.32
N VAL A 49 4.04 26.95 -15.57
CA VAL A 49 2.87 27.65 -14.99
C VAL A 49 1.55 27.18 -15.63
N GLN A 50 1.59 26.70 -16.89
CA GLN A 50 0.38 26.30 -17.60
C GLN A 50 -0.17 24.93 -17.14
N ALA A 51 0.71 23.97 -16.82
CA ALA A 51 0.28 22.64 -16.36
C ALA A 51 -0.34 22.68 -14.96
N ALA A 52 0.18 23.52 -14.06
CA ALA A 52 -0.36 23.70 -12.71
C ALA A 52 -1.77 24.33 -12.68
N ARG A 53 -2.15 25.10 -13.72
CA ARG A 53 -3.48 25.73 -13.84
C ARG A 53 -4.61 24.73 -14.12
N LEU A 54 -4.32 23.59 -14.74
CA LEU A 54 -5.35 22.60 -15.13
C LEU A 54 -5.71 21.62 -14.00
N LEU A 55 -4.82 21.45 -13.03
CA LEU A 55 -4.96 20.49 -11.93
C LEU A 55 -5.36 21.14 -10.59
N ALA A 56 -5.54 22.47 -10.56
CA ALA A 56 -5.93 23.18 -9.36
C ALA A 56 -7.46 23.08 -9.13
N PRO A 57 -7.93 22.81 -7.89
CA PRO A 57 -9.35 22.82 -7.57
C PRO A 57 -9.95 24.21 -7.81
N ARG A 58 -11.21 24.26 -8.26
CA ARG A 58 -11.90 25.48 -8.77
C ARG A 58 -11.98 26.66 -7.76
N SER A 59 -11.59 26.45 -6.51
CA SER A 59 -11.55 27.45 -5.43
C SER A 59 -10.14 27.94 -5.05
N ALA A 60 -9.08 27.40 -5.65
CA ALA A 60 -7.72 27.85 -5.38
C ALA A 60 -7.48 29.21 -6.07
N VAL A 61 -7.38 30.28 -5.27
CA VAL A 61 -6.87 31.57 -5.74
C VAL A 61 -5.41 31.37 -6.13
N ILE A 62 -5.15 31.18 -7.42
CA ILE A 62 -3.79 31.22 -7.96
C ILE A 62 -3.35 32.67 -7.83
N VAL A 63 -2.64 32.99 -6.75
CA VAL A 63 -1.92 34.26 -6.64
C VAL A 63 -0.79 34.17 -7.66
N GLU A 64 -1.07 34.61 -8.89
CA GLU A 64 -0.01 34.91 -9.84
C GLU A 64 0.86 35.95 -9.16
N ALA A 65 2.12 35.60 -8.89
CA ALA A 65 3.11 36.58 -8.50
C ALA A 65 3.30 37.51 -9.70
N VAL A 66 2.45 38.53 -9.79
CA VAL A 66 2.55 39.62 -10.76
C VAL A 66 3.81 40.39 -10.39
N ARG A 67 4.96 39.88 -10.83
CA ARG A 67 6.20 40.67 -10.87
C ARG A 67 5.83 41.92 -11.67
N GLY A 68 6.03 43.11 -11.09
CA GLY A 68 5.65 44.43 -11.63
C GLY A 68 6.36 44.85 -12.92
N ARG A 69 6.46 43.95 -13.90
CA ARG A 69 6.88 44.21 -15.28
C ARG A 69 5.64 44.20 -16.16
N LYS A 70 5.65 45.03 -17.20
CA LYS A 70 4.55 45.12 -18.16
C LYS A 70 4.36 43.80 -18.91
N SER A 71 3.11 43.37 -19.05
CA SER A 71 2.68 42.26 -19.88
C SER A 71 2.72 42.65 -21.37
N ARG A 72 2.55 41.67 -22.27
CA ARG A 72 2.52 41.93 -23.72
C ARG A 72 1.27 42.72 -24.15
N THR A 73 0.17 42.63 -23.42
CA THR A 73 -1.10 43.30 -23.73
C THR A 73 -1.18 44.71 -23.12
N ASP A 74 -0.24 45.04 -22.23
CA ASP A 74 -0.23 46.33 -21.55
C ASP A 74 0.25 47.43 -22.51
N PRO A 75 -0.37 48.62 -22.49
CA PRO A 75 0.07 49.71 -23.34
C PRO A 75 1.46 50.22 -22.95
N VAL A 76 2.22 50.63 -23.97
CA VAL A 76 3.46 51.38 -23.79
C VAL A 76 3.15 52.68 -23.04
N ALA A 77 4.09 53.18 -22.24
CA ALA A 77 3.85 54.46 -21.55
C ALA A 77 3.90 55.59 -22.58
N LYS A 78 3.00 56.59 -22.48
CA LYS A 78 2.95 57.76 -23.39
C LYS A 78 4.30 58.47 -23.55
N SER A 79 5.10 58.56 -22.47
CA SER A 79 6.45 59.14 -22.50
C SER A 79 7.51 58.28 -23.21
N LYS A 80 7.21 57.03 -23.54
CA LYS A 80 8.08 56.07 -24.24
C LYS A 80 7.59 55.73 -25.65
N GLU A 81 6.35 56.07 -26.02
CA GLU A 81 5.77 55.82 -27.35
C GLU A 81 6.62 56.42 -28.49
N GLY A 82 7.15 57.64 -28.30
CA GLY A 82 8.02 58.31 -29.27
C GLY A 82 9.52 58.26 -28.94
N ARG A 83 9.95 57.52 -27.91
CA ARG A 83 11.35 57.52 -27.47
C ARG A 83 12.18 56.58 -28.34
N ILE A 84 12.94 57.15 -29.27
CA ILE A 84 13.94 56.42 -30.06
C ILE A 84 15.24 56.28 -29.25
N LYS A 85 15.78 55.05 -29.16
CA LYS A 85 17.09 54.82 -28.55
C LYS A 85 18.19 55.19 -29.54
N VAL A 86 18.78 56.37 -29.36
CA VAL A 86 19.95 56.81 -30.13
C VAL A 86 21.18 56.04 -29.63
N PRO A 87 21.99 55.43 -30.51
CA PRO A 87 23.23 54.79 -30.10
C PRO A 87 24.21 55.82 -29.54
N SER A 88 24.96 55.44 -28.51
CA SER A 88 26.06 56.25 -28.00
C SER A 88 27.11 56.45 -29.10
N GLN A 89 27.87 57.55 -29.04
CA GLN A 89 29.02 57.75 -29.91
C GLN A 89 30.10 56.73 -29.58
N VAL A 90 30.85 56.32 -30.61
CA VAL A 90 31.78 55.20 -30.53
C VAL A 90 33.11 55.60 -31.18
N ASP A 91 34.22 55.38 -30.48
CA ASP A 91 35.57 55.57 -31.04
C ASP A 91 35.96 54.37 -31.91
N PRO A 92 36.28 54.57 -33.20
CA PRO A 92 36.63 53.47 -34.10
C PRO A 92 37.88 52.69 -33.66
N VAL A 93 38.86 53.33 -33.02
CA VAL A 93 40.11 52.65 -32.61
C VAL A 93 39.83 51.68 -31.46
N GLU A 94 39.11 52.14 -30.44
CA GLU A 94 38.71 51.32 -29.29
C GLU A 94 37.86 50.11 -29.73
N MET A 95 36.96 50.30 -30.69
CA MET A 95 36.07 49.23 -31.15
C MET A 95 36.79 48.06 -31.80
N VAL A 96 37.87 48.31 -32.54
CA VAL A 96 38.64 47.23 -33.16
C VAL A 96 39.30 46.39 -32.08
N VAL A 97 39.98 47.06 -31.13
CA VAL A 97 40.64 46.39 -30.00
C VAL A 97 39.64 45.62 -29.14
N LEU A 98 38.46 46.20 -28.86
CA LEU A 98 37.43 45.53 -28.06
C LEU A 98 36.89 44.29 -28.76
N LYS A 99 36.65 44.36 -30.08
CA LYS A 99 36.18 43.21 -30.87
C LYS A 99 37.20 42.07 -30.86
N GLU A 100 38.48 42.38 -31.03
CA GLU A 100 39.55 41.38 -31.02
C GLU A 100 39.64 40.71 -29.65
N ARG A 101 39.76 41.50 -28.57
CA ARG A 101 39.82 40.97 -27.20
C ARG A 101 38.60 40.14 -26.82
N TYR A 102 37.41 40.57 -27.26
CA TYR A 102 36.19 39.84 -26.97
C TYR A 102 36.14 38.51 -27.75
N SER A 103 36.64 38.49 -28.99
CA SER A 103 36.75 37.27 -29.80
C SER A 103 37.72 36.28 -29.17
N GLU A 104 38.89 36.74 -28.73
CA GLU A 104 39.88 35.92 -28.01
C GLU A 104 39.34 35.38 -26.69
N TYR A 105 38.69 36.24 -25.89
CA TYR A 105 38.06 35.84 -24.64
C TYR A 105 36.96 34.78 -24.86
N GLN A 106 36.09 34.99 -25.84
CA GLN A 106 35.04 34.03 -26.17
C GLN A 106 35.62 32.68 -26.62
N LEU A 107 36.69 32.71 -27.43
CA LEU A 107 37.40 31.51 -27.84
C LEU A 107 37.92 30.74 -26.61
N LEU A 108 38.62 31.41 -25.70
CA LEU A 108 39.14 30.80 -24.48
C LEU A 108 38.01 30.23 -23.59
N MET A 109 36.95 31.00 -23.36
CA MET A 109 35.81 30.54 -22.56
C MET A 109 35.07 29.37 -23.21
N SER A 110 35.01 29.34 -24.55
CA SER A 110 34.41 28.22 -25.28
C SER A 110 35.24 26.95 -25.15
N ALA A 111 36.57 27.06 -25.21
CA ALA A 111 37.49 25.95 -24.98
C ALA A 111 37.35 25.39 -23.57
N LEU A 112 37.39 26.25 -22.53
CA LEU A 112 37.20 25.82 -21.14
C LEU A 112 35.85 25.13 -20.92
N ARG A 113 34.79 25.62 -21.57
CA ARG A 113 33.47 24.99 -21.48
C ARG A 113 33.46 23.58 -22.09
N LEU A 114 34.20 23.36 -23.17
CA LEU A 114 34.31 22.04 -23.79
C LEU A 114 35.04 21.06 -22.87
N GLU A 115 36.16 21.46 -22.27
CA GLU A 115 36.89 20.63 -21.29
C GLU A 115 35.97 20.22 -20.13
N PHE A 116 35.24 21.17 -19.52
CA PHE A 116 34.30 20.85 -18.44
C PHE A 116 33.14 19.96 -18.91
N LYS A 117 32.69 20.08 -20.17
CA LYS A 117 31.66 19.20 -20.73
C LYS A 117 32.20 17.78 -20.86
N GLU A 118 33.44 17.61 -21.32
CA GLU A 118 34.10 16.31 -21.43
C GLU A 118 34.29 15.66 -20.07
N GLU A 119 34.77 16.39 -19.05
CA GLU A 119 34.90 15.87 -17.69
C GLU A 119 33.57 15.37 -17.12
N VAL A 120 32.48 16.12 -17.32
CA VAL A 120 31.14 15.71 -16.86
C VAL A 120 30.67 14.45 -17.60
N LEU A 121 30.96 14.32 -18.89
CA LEU A 121 30.60 13.14 -19.66
C LEU A 121 31.43 11.91 -19.24
N GLN A 122 32.72 12.09 -18.98
CA GLN A 122 33.59 11.02 -18.47
C GLN A 122 33.11 10.50 -17.12
N LYS A 123 32.80 11.39 -16.17
CA LYS A 123 32.26 11.00 -14.85
C LYS A 123 30.96 10.20 -14.98
N LYS A 124 30.04 10.65 -15.83
CA LYS A 124 28.79 9.91 -16.09
C LYS A 124 29.06 8.52 -16.68
N TYR A 125 29.98 8.43 -17.63
CA TYR A 125 30.34 7.15 -18.24
C TYR A 125 31.01 6.21 -17.23
N GLU A 126 31.87 6.71 -16.35
CA GLU A 126 32.49 5.94 -15.26
C GLU A 126 31.47 5.48 -14.21
N GLU A 127 30.48 6.30 -13.90
CA GLU A 127 29.37 5.92 -13.02
C GLU A 127 28.49 4.82 -13.63
N GLU A 128 28.18 4.92 -14.93
CA GLU A 128 27.30 3.97 -15.64
C GLU A 128 28.01 2.67 -16.06
N THR A 129 29.27 2.77 -16.47
CA THR A 129 30.01 1.72 -17.19
C THR A 129 31.40 1.46 -16.63
N GLY A 130 31.78 2.13 -15.54
CA GLY A 130 33.09 1.92 -14.91
C GLY A 130 33.19 0.52 -14.30
N SER A 131 34.37 -0.09 -14.41
CA SER A 131 34.68 -1.40 -13.80
C SER A 131 34.32 -1.45 -12.30
N LEU A 132 34.56 -0.34 -11.59
CA LEU A 132 34.24 -0.22 -10.17
C LEU A 132 32.72 -0.19 -9.92
N ALA A 133 31.94 0.42 -10.81
CA ALA A 133 30.49 0.42 -10.70
C ALA A 133 29.94 -0.99 -10.91
N GLU A 134 30.43 -1.71 -11.93
CA GLU A 134 30.05 -3.10 -12.16
C GLU A 134 30.41 -4.01 -10.97
N GLU A 135 31.62 -3.88 -10.41
CA GLU A 135 32.05 -4.65 -9.24
C GLU A 135 31.15 -4.40 -8.03
N ARG A 136 30.80 -3.14 -7.75
CA ARG A 136 29.86 -2.79 -6.68
C ARG A 136 28.49 -3.42 -6.90
N THR A 137 27.95 -3.34 -8.11
CA THR A 137 26.64 -3.96 -8.40
C THR A 137 26.68 -5.48 -8.22
N ARG A 138 27.79 -6.15 -8.55
CA ARG A 138 27.96 -7.59 -8.31
C ARG A 138 27.99 -7.89 -6.82
N GLN A 139 28.75 -7.13 -6.03
CA GLN A 139 28.81 -7.28 -4.58
C GLN A 139 27.43 -7.07 -3.93
N GLU A 140 26.70 -6.02 -4.33
CA GLU A 140 25.35 -5.75 -3.83
C GLU A 140 24.38 -6.90 -4.14
N VAL A 141 24.46 -7.47 -5.34
CA VAL A 141 23.64 -8.64 -5.73
C VAL A 141 24.00 -9.87 -4.90
N GLU A 142 25.28 -10.11 -4.64
CA GLU A 142 25.75 -11.23 -3.82
C GLU A 142 25.32 -11.08 -2.35
N GLU A 143 25.48 -9.89 -1.78
CA GLU A 143 25.02 -9.58 -0.43
C GLU A 143 23.51 -9.75 -0.30
N HIS A 144 22.75 -9.25 -1.28
CA HIS A 144 21.30 -9.41 -1.31
C HIS A 144 20.91 -10.89 -1.34
N ARG A 145 21.58 -11.71 -2.16
CA ARG A 145 21.33 -13.16 -2.19
C ARG A 145 21.62 -13.81 -0.84
N ALA A 146 22.75 -13.47 -0.21
CA ALA A 146 23.11 -14.01 1.11
C ALA A 146 22.08 -13.65 2.19
N LEU A 147 21.55 -12.42 2.17
CA LEU A 147 20.50 -11.96 3.07
C LEU A 147 19.17 -12.70 2.84
N MET A 148 18.80 -12.93 1.57
CA MET A 148 17.61 -13.70 1.24
C MET A 148 17.71 -15.15 1.71
N ASP A 149 18.87 -15.79 1.54
CA ASP A 149 19.12 -17.14 2.04
C ASP A 149 19.05 -17.21 3.56
N TRP A 150 19.59 -16.21 4.25
CA TRP A 150 19.49 -16.11 5.71
C TRP A 150 18.03 -15.95 6.17
N ASN A 151 17.26 -15.08 5.52
CA ASN A 151 15.85 -14.88 5.81
C ASN A 151 15.04 -16.18 5.62
N ASN A 152 15.31 -16.91 4.54
CA ASN A 152 14.68 -18.20 4.27
C ASN A 152 14.98 -19.23 5.37
N ARG A 153 16.23 -19.31 5.85
CA ARG A 153 16.60 -20.21 6.96
C ARG A 153 15.88 -19.84 8.25
N GLU A 154 15.75 -18.55 8.54
CA GLU A 154 15.05 -18.08 9.74
C GLU A 154 13.54 -18.34 9.65
N ASN A 155 12.93 -18.14 8.48
CA ASN A 155 11.53 -18.49 8.24
C ASN A 155 11.27 -19.98 8.44
N LEU A 156 12.19 -20.85 7.96
CA LEU A 156 12.10 -22.29 8.20
C LEU A 156 12.20 -22.65 9.69
N ARG A 157 13.06 -21.96 10.45
CA ARG A 157 13.18 -22.14 11.91
C ARG A 157 11.87 -21.77 12.60
N LEU A 158 11.29 -20.61 12.27
CA LEU A 158 10.03 -20.14 12.85
C LEU A 158 8.83 -21.01 12.45
N LEU A 159 8.81 -21.53 11.22
CA LEU A 159 7.78 -22.46 10.76
C LEU A 159 7.75 -23.73 11.62
N LYS A 160 8.92 -24.31 11.91
CA LYS A 160 9.01 -25.49 12.80
C LYS A 160 8.43 -25.21 14.18
N LEU A 161 8.77 -24.06 14.78
CA LEU A 161 8.21 -23.65 16.07
C LEU A 161 6.70 -23.44 16.01
N ARG A 162 6.19 -22.85 14.92
CA ARG A 162 4.75 -22.67 14.71
C ARG A 162 4.01 -24.01 14.62
N ILE A 163 4.56 -24.98 13.89
CA ILE A 163 3.96 -26.31 13.77
C ILE A 163 3.83 -26.98 15.14
N LEU A 164 4.90 -26.95 15.94
CA LEU A 164 4.88 -27.52 17.30
C LEU A 164 3.83 -26.83 18.19
N ARG A 165 3.74 -25.50 18.13
CA ARG A 165 2.73 -24.76 18.88
C ARG A 165 1.31 -25.14 18.45
N VAL A 166 1.05 -25.21 17.15
CA VAL A 166 -0.28 -25.57 16.61
C VAL A 166 -0.66 -27.01 16.97
N GLN A 167 0.30 -27.94 16.98
CA GLN A 167 0.04 -29.31 17.43
C GLN A 167 -0.41 -29.33 18.90
N LYS A 168 0.30 -28.61 19.77
CA LYS A 168 -0.08 -28.50 21.18
C LYS A 168 -1.46 -27.84 21.37
N GLU A 169 -1.73 -26.76 20.63
CA GLU A 169 -3.04 -26.09 20.68
C GLU A 169 -4.18 -27.02 20.22
N LYS A 170 -3.94 -27.90 19.24
CA LYS A 170 -4.90 -28.90 18.80
C LYS A 170 -5.15 -29.96 19.86
N GLU A 171 -4.09 -30.50 20.47
CA GLU A 171 -4.22 -31.47 21.57
C GLU A 171 -5.03 -30.85 22.73
N GLU A 172 -4.69 -29.62 23.15
CA GLU A 172 -5.43 -28.90 24.19
C GLU A 172 -6.89 -28.64 23.82
N ALA A 173 -7.19 -28.37 22.54
CA ALA A 173 -8.55 -28.18 22.07
C ALA A 173 -9.35 -29.49 22.08
N GLU A 174 -8.73 -30.61 21.68
CA GLU A 174 -9.35 -31.95 21.74
C GLU A 174 -9.70 -32.34 23.18
N TYR A 175 -8.79 -32.10 24.15
CA TYR A 175 -9.10 -32.34 25.56
C TYR A 175 -10.29 -31.50 26.06
N LYS A 176 -10.34 -30.22 25.70
CA LYS A 176 -11.46 -29.33 26.08
C LYS A 176 -12.78 -29.74 25.44
N GLN A 177 -12.75 -30.23 24.19
CA GLN A 177 -13.93 -30.75 23.52
C GLN A 177 -14.46 -31.99 24.25
N LEU A 178 -13.59 -32.95 24.58
CA LEU A 178 -13.98 -34.13 25.33
C LEU A 178 -14.57 -33.77 26.71
N GLU A 179 -13.97 -32.82 27.42
CA GLU A 179 -14.50 -32.35 28.71
C GLU A 179 -15.88 -31.69 28.57
N ALA A 180 -16.04 -30.85 27.53
CA ALA A 180 -17.32 -30.21 27.23
C ALA A 180 -18.39 -31.23 26.84
N ASP A 181 -18.06 -32.25 26.04
CA ASP A 181 -18.97 -33.31 25.62
C ASP A 181 -19.43 -34.12 26.84
N ILE A 182 -18.51 -34.49 27.74
CA ILE A 182 -18.85 -35.19 29.00
C ILE A 182 -19.78 -34.33 29.86
N GLN A 183 -19.52 -33.04 29.97
CA GLN A 183 -20.36 -32.14 30.77
C GLN A 183 -21.75 -31.97 30.14
N GLN A 184 -21.84 -31.85 28.82
CA GLN A 184 -23.12 -31.83 28.11
C GLN A 184 -23.91 -33.12 28.34
N GLU A 185 -23.28 -34.29 28.24
CA GLU A 185 -23.94 -35.56 28.52
C GLU A 185 -24.48 -35.63 29.97
N GLN A 186 -23.75 -35.08 30.95
CA GLN A 186 -24.21 -35.02 32.33
C GLN A 186 -25.42 -34.08 32.47
N ASP A 187 -25.34 -32.88 31.91
CA ASP A 187 -26.43 -31.89 31.95
C ASP A 187 -27.69 -32.44 31.26
N GLU A 188 -27.54 -33.11 30.12
CA GLU A 188 -28.65 -33.78 29.42
C GLU A 188 -29.26 -34.90 30.26
N GLN A 189 -28.45 -35.71 30.94
CA GLN A 189 -28.95 -36.76 31.84
C GLN A 189 -29.70 -36.17 33.04
N GLU A 190 -29.22 -35.08 33.62
CA GLU A 190 -29.93 -34.40 34.72
C GLU A 190 -31.25 -33.82 34.24
N PHE A 191 -31.25 -33.15 33.08
CA PHE A 191 -32.46 -32.61 32.47
C PHE A 191 -33.50 -33.68 32.16
N LEU A 192 -33.08 -34.82 31.60
CA LEU A 192 -33.97 -35.96 31.34
C LEU A 192 -34.60 -36.48 32.63
N LYS A 193 -33.82 -36.65 33.71
CA LYS A 193 -34.33 -37.09 35.02
C LYS A 193 -35.35 -36.11 35.60
N GLU A 194 -35.12 -34.80 35.46
CA GLU A 194 -36.09 -33.78 35.90
C GLU A 194 -37.40 -33.88 35.13
N LYS A 195 -37.32 -34.05 33.80
CA LYS A 195 -38.50 -34.22 32.96
C LYS A 195 -39.25 -35.52 33.23
N GLU A 196 -38.55 -36.61 33.51
CA GLU A 196 -39.18 -37.85 33.96
C GLU A 196 -39.95 -37.65 35.28
N ARG A 197 -39.38 -36.93 36.25
CA ARG A 197 -40.08 -36.60 37.51
C ARG A 197 -41.32 -35.74 37.27
N GLU A 198 -41.22 -34.74 36.39
CA GLU A 198 -42.34 -33.88 36.02
C GLU A 198 -43.48 -34.70 35.37
N ILE A 199 -43.15 -35.62 34.46
CA ILE A 199 -44.12 -36.53 33.84
C ILE A 199 -44.79 -37.42 34.89
N LEU A 200 -44.03 -37.99 35.83
CA LEU A 200 -44.59 -38.82 36.90
C LEU A 200 -45.54 -38.02 37.81
N GLN A 201 -45.18 -36.80 38.19
CA GLN A 201 -46.05 -35.90 38.95
C GLN A 201 -47.34 -35.62 38.19
N LEU A 202 -47.26 -35.29 36.89
CA LEU A 202 -48.44 -35.06 36.05
C LEU A 202 -49.31 -36.32 35.91
N GLN A 203 -48.71 -37.52 35.86
CA GLN A 203 -49.48 -38.77 35.86
C GLN A 203 -50.25 -39.00 37.17
N GLU A 204 -49.67 -38.62 38.31
CA GLU A 204 -50.36 -38.68 39.60
C GLU A 204 -51.47 -37.65 39.69
N GLU A 205 -51.21 -36.41 39.28
CA GLU A 205 -52.21 -35.33 39.25
C GLU A 205 -53.35 -35.60 38.26
N ALA A 206 -53.05 -36.24 37.13
CA ALA A 206 -54.05 -36.57 36.11
C ALA A 206 -55.13 -37.54 36.62
N LYS A 207 -54.80 -38.39 37.61
CA LYS A 207 -55.79 -39.26 38.28
C LYS A 207 -56.85 -38.44 39.03
N ASN A 208 -56.54 -37.21 39.42
CA ASN A 208 -57.46 -36.33 40.13
C ASN A 208 -58.36 -35.51 39.18
N PHE A 209 -58.18 -35.60 37.86
CA PHE A 209 -58.99 -34.89 36.88
C PHE A 209 -60.44 -35.39 36.84
N ILE A 210 -61.35 -34.47 36.49
CA ILE A 210 -62.77 -34.76 36.37
C ILE A 210 -63.02 -35.39 35.00
N THR A 211 -63.45 -36.65 35.00
CA THR A 211 -63.92 -37.37 33.81
C THR A 211 -65.44 -37.33 33.73
N LEU A 212 -66.02 -37.70 32.58
CA LEU A 212 -67.49 -37.75 32.41
C LEU A 212 -68.18 -38.66 33.42
N GLU A 213 -67.49 -39.69 33.91
CA GLU A 213 -68.01 -40.67 34.87
C GLU A 213 -68.02 -40.13 36.31
N ASN A 214 -67.02 -39.32 36.69
CA ASN A 214 -66.86 -38.78 38.05
C ASN A 214 -67.44 -37.36 38.21
N LEU A 215 -68.18 -36.88 37.23
CA LEU A 215 -68.60 -35.48 37.11
C LEU A 215 -69.60 -35.09 38.21
N ASP A 216 -70.70 -35.83 38.34
CA ASP A 216 -71.78 -35.51 39.29
C ASP A 216 -71.29 -35.57 40.74
N GLN A 217 -70.45 -36.57 41.07
CA GLN A 217 -69.86 -36.72 42.40
C GLN A 217 -68.95 -35.54 42.79
N ARG A 218 -68.14 -35.04 41.85
CA ARG A 218 -67.26 -33.89 42.11
C ARG A 218 -68.02 -32.57 42.20
N ILE A 219 -69.19 -32.45 41.56
CA ILE A 219 -70.07 -31.27 41.72
C ILE A 219 -70.62 -31.21 43.15
N GLU A 220 -71.12 -32.32 43.68
CA GLU A 220 -71.64 -32.39 45.05
C GLU A 220 -70.53 -32.09 46.07
N GLU A 221 -69.36 -32.73 45.94
CA GLU A 221 -68.22 -32.51 46.84
C GLU A 221 -67.73 -31.05 46.85
N ALA A 222 -67.77 -30.38 45.69
CA ALA A 222 -67.39 -28.97 45.58
C ALA A 222 -68.42 -28.01 46.19
N LEU A 223 -69.72 -28.36 46.17
CA LEU A 223 -70.77 -27.59 46.85
C LEU A 223 -70.68 -27.75 48.38
N ASP A 224 -70.34 -28.95 48.86
CA ASP A 224 -70.21 -29.26 50.28
C ASP A 224 -68.92 -28.69 50.91
N SER A 225 -67.85 -28.54 50.13
CA SER A 225 -66.53 -28.08 50.62
C SER A 225 -66.08 -26.75 49.98
N PRO A 226 -66.51 -25.58 50.50
CA PRO A 226 -66.05 -24.29 50.00
C PRO A 226 -64.58 -24.02 50.37
N LYS A 227 -63.69 -23.96 49.38
CA LYS A 227 -62.27 -23.62 49.59
C LYS A 227 -62.03 -22.11 49.54
N ASN A 228 -61.40 -21.55 50.57
CA ASN A 228 -61.05 -20.13 50.67
C ASN A 228 -59.53 -19.91 50.48
N TYR A 229 -59.15 -19.18 49.44
CA TYR A 229 -57.76 -18.85 49.13
C TYR A 229 -57.29 -17.50 49.70
N ASN A 230 -58.13 -16.81 50.48
CA ASN A 230 -57.78 -15.52 51.07
C ASN A 230 -56.75 -15.69 52.21
N PHE A 231 -55.56 -15.12 52.04
CA PHE A 231 -54.54 -15.01 53.08
C PHE A 231 -53.96 -13.58 53.10
N ALA A 232 -53.49 -13.15 54.27
CA ALA A 232 -52.79 -11.88 54.43
C ALA A 232 -51.27 -12.12 54.58
N LEU A 233 -50.46 -11.12 54.24
CA LEU A 233 -49.02 -11.12 54.42
C LEU A 233 -48.62 -10.01 55.39
N ASP A 234 -47.87 -10.36 56.43
CA ASP A 234 -47.29 -9.37 57.33
C ASP A 234 -46.12 -8.63 56.67
N LYS A 235 -45.69 -7.51 57.26
CA LYS A 235 -44.51 -6.74 56.80
C LYS A 235 -43.21 -7.57 56.82
N GLN A 236 -43.18 -8.68 57.56
CA GLN A 236 -42.08 -9.64 57.62
C GLN A 236 -42.25 -10.82 56.63
N GLY A 237 -43.25 -10.78 55.75
CA GLY A 237 -43.50 -11.81 54.73
C GLY A 237 -44.13 -13.10 55.26
N ARG A 238 -44.67 -13.09 56.49
CA ARG A 238 -45.35 -14.27 57.06
C ARG A 238 -46.78 -14.37 56.56
N VAL A 239 -47.19 -15.58 56.17
CA VAL A 239 -48.54 -15.87 55.68
C VAL A 239 -49.48 -16.07 56.87
N VAL A 240 -50.46 -15.18 57.04
CA VAL A 240 -51.52 -15.30 58.03
C VAL A 240 -52.81 -15.74 57.32
N LYS A 241 -53.18 -17.01 57.51
CA LYS A 241 -54.42 -17.57 56.97
C LYS A 241 -55.53 -17.43 58.00
N LYS A 242 -56.72 -17.02 57.56
CA LYS A 242 -57.90 -16.97 58.42
C LYS A 242 -58.53 -18.37 58.44
N THR A 243 -58.15 -19.20 59.40
CA THR A 243 -58.80 -20.52 59.58
C THR A 243 -60.20 -20.27 60.11
N ILE A 244 -61.22 -20.47 59.28
CA ILE A 244 -62.61 -20.53 59.74
C ILE A 244 -62.77 -21.94 60.30
N LEU A 245 -62.86 -22.07 61.63
CA LEU A 245 -63.28 -23.31 62.26
C LEU A 245 -64.75 -23.56 61.87
N GLN A 246 -65.00 -24.68 61.19
CA GLN A 246 -66.30 -25.35 61.12
C GLN A 246 -66.20 -26.64 61.92
#